data_AF-A0A7J4T5H3-F1
#
_entry.id   AF-A0A7J4T5H3-F1
#
_cell.length_a   1.000
_cell.length_b   1.000
_cell.length_c   1.000
_cell.angle_alpha   90.00
_cell.angle_beta   90.00
_cell.angle_gamma   90.00
#
_symmetry.space_group_name_H-M   'P 1'
#
loop_
_entity.id
_entity.type
_entity.pdbx_description
1 polymer ?
#
loop_
_entity_poly.entity_id
_entity_poly.type
_entity_poly.pdbx_seq_one_letter_code
_entity_poly.pdbx_strand_id
1 'polypeptide(L)' 'IHAAKISNLCMIVGGGIRNANQAAAAKGAGAKWIVTGTVTENQEDESGLRMKLREIISEISD' A
#
# COMPACT_ATOMS: atom_id res chain seq x y z
N ILE A 1 -2.70 15.91 2.94
CA ILE A 1 -3.65 15.72 1.80
C ILE A 1 -5.01 16.23 2.25
N HIS A 2 -5.70 17.06 1.45
CA HIS A 2 -6.97 17.68 1.86
C HIS A 2 -8.10 16.65 2.05
N ALA A 3 -8.11 15.58 1.24
CA ALA A 3 -9.09 14.50 1.34
C ALA A 3 -9.10 13.82 2.73
N ALA A 4 -7.94 13.65 3.35
CA ALA A 4 -7.81 12.97 4.65
C ALA A 4 -8.44 13.74 5.83
N LYS A 5 -8.76 15.02 5.63
CA LYS A 5 -9.44 15.85 6.64
C LYS A 5 -10.97 15.75 6.56
N ILE A 6 -11.51 15.05 5.55
CA ILE A 6 -12.96 14.90 5.37
C ILE A 6 -13.44 13.78 6.29
N SER A 7 -14.24 14.15 7.30
CA SER A 7 -14.86 13.20 8.22
C SER A 7 -15.68 12.16 7.47
N ASN A 8 -15.58 10.90 7.90
CA ASN A 8 -16.29 9.73 7.35
C ASN A 8 -15.96 9.39 5.88
N LEU A 9 -14.93 9.99 5.28
CA LEU A 9 -14.46 9.57 3.97
C LEU A 9 -13.63 8.28 4.08
N CYS A 10 -14.03 7.24 3.33
CA CYS A 10 -13.19 6.06 3.15
C CYS A 10 -12.18 6.33 2.03
N MET A 11 -10.89 6.42 2.38
CA MET A 11 -9.81 6.60 1.41
C MET A 11 -9.22 5.26 1.00
N ILE A 12 -9.32 4.96 -0.30
CA ILE A 12 -8.66 3.83 -0.96
C ILE A 12 -7.57 4.40 -1.87
N VAL A 13 -6.32 4.00 -1.67
CA VAL A 13 -5.17 4.53 -2.41
C VAL A 13 -4.50 3.42 -3.23
N GLY A 14 -4.29 3.69 -4.52
CA GLY A 14 -3.56 2.82 -5.45
C GLY A 14 -2.68 3.63 -6.40
N GLY A 15 -2.41 3.12 -7.60
CA GLY A 15 -1.69 3.86 -8.65
C GLY A 15 -0.17 3.62 -8.72
N GLY A 16 0.30 2.45 -8.25
CA GLY A 16 1.71 2.05 -8.39
C GLY A 16 2.51 2.03 -7.09
N ILE A 17 1.88 1.63 -5.98
CA ILE A 17 2.57 1.29 -4.73
C ILE A 17 3.44 0.06 -4.99
N ARG A 18 4.76 0.20 -4.92
CA ARG A 18 5.75 -0.85 -5.27
C ARG A 18 6.52 -1.39 -4.07
N ASN A 19 6.51 -0.70 -2.94
CA ASN A 19 7.31 -1.03 -1.77
C ASN A 19 6.66 -0.55 -0.47
N ALA A 20 7.22 -1.00 0.65
CA ALA A 20 6.74 -0.71 2.00
C ALA A 20 6.69 0.79 2.30
N ASN A 21 7.74 1.55 1.96
CA ASN A 21 7.79 3.00 2.20
C ASN A 21 6.65 3.77 1.53
N GLN A 22 6.28 3.39 0.31
CA GLN A 22 5.13 4.00 -0.38
C GLN A 22 3.80 3.65 0.30
N ALA A 23 3.67 2.41 0.78
CA ALA A 23 2.48 1.99 1.53
C ALA A 23 2.37 2.72 2.88
N ALA A 24 3.48 2.86 3.60
CA ALA A 24 3.58 3.64 4.84
C ALA A 24 3.19 5.10 4.62
N ALA A 25 3.67 5.72 3.53
CA ALA A 25 3.30 7.08 3.16
C ALA A 25 1.79 7.22 2.88
N ALA A 26 1.19 6.25 2.19
CA ALA A 26 -0.26 6.23 1.95
C ALA A 26 -1.06 6.09 3.26
N LYS A 27 -0.65 5.17 4.15
CA LYS A 27 -1.24 5.01 5.50
C LYS A 27 -1.14 6.30 6.31
N GLY A 28 0.06 6.88 6.40
CA GLY A 28 0.30 8.14 7.12
C GLY A 28 -0.47 9.33 6.54
N ALA A 29 -0.82 9.26 5.25
CA ALA A 29 -1.67 10.23 4.59
C ALA A 29 -3.18 10.02 4.82
N GLY A 30 -3.60 8.99 5.56
CA GLY A 30 -4.99 8.70 5.89
C GLY A 30 -5.66 7.64 5.02
N ALA A 31 -4.92 6.90 4.20
CA ALA A 31 -5.47 5.77 3.47
C ALA A 31 -5.97 4.69 4.44
N LYS A 32 -7.19 4.22 4.23
CA LYS A 32 -7.75 3.07 4.96
C LYS A 32 -7.51 1.75 4.24
N TRP A 33 -7.42 1.82 2.91
CA TRP A 33 -7.15 0.67 2.05
C TRP A 33 -6.05 1.03 1.07
N ILE A 34 -5.15 0.08 0.85
CA ILE A 34 -4.09 0.19 -0.15
C ILE A 34 -4.34 -0.87 -1.21
N VAL A 35 -4.30 -0.46 -2.48
CA VAL A 35 -4.45 -1.33 -3.65
C VAL A 35 -3.14 -1.33 -4.42
N THR A 36 -2.56 -2.51 -4.63
CA THR A 36 -1.35 -2.68 -5.46
C THR A 36 -1.53 -3.83 -6.45
N GLY A 37 -1.36 -3.52 -7.73
CA GLY A 37 -1.20 -4.51 -8.81
C GLY A 37 0.24 -4.56 -9.32
N THR A 38 0.95 -3.44 -9.28
CA THR A 38 2.34 -3.31 -9.79
C THR A 38 3.34 -4.16 -9.01
N VAL A 39 3.07 -4.49 -7.75
CA VAL A 39 3.89 -5.47 -7.01
C VAL A 39 3.81 -6.84 -7.67
N THR A 40 2.65 -7.23 -8.19
CA THR A 40 2.45 -8.50 -8.89
C THR A 40 3.12 -8.52 -10.27
N GLU A 41 3.14 -7.40 -10.98
CA GLU A 41 3.69 -7.30 -12.34
C GLU A 41 5.22 -7.41 -12.40
N ASN A 42 5.94 -7.16 -11.30
CA ASN A 42 7.40 -7.06 -11.27
C ASN A 42 8.08 -8.23 -10.55
N GLN A 43 7.40 -9.37 -10.40
CA GLN A 43 7.94 -10.55 -9.70
C GLN A 43 8.04 -11.72 -10.67
N GLU A 44 9.21 -12.36 -10.67
CA GLU A 44 9.50 -13.50 -11.54
C GLU A 44 8.90 -14.79 -11.00
N ASP A 45 8.69 -14.88 -9.68
CA ASP A 45 8.16 -16.06 -9.01
C ASP A 45 7.27 -15.73 -7.80
N GLU A 46 6.59 -16.77 -7.29
CA GLU A 46 5.71 -16.68 -6.12
C GLU A 46 6.45 -16.28 -4.85
N SER A 47 7.71 -16.72 -4.68
CA SER A 47 8.48 -16.48 -3.46
C SER A 47 8.83 -15.01 -3.31
N GLY A 48 9.28 -14.37 -4.39
CA GLY A 48 9.54 -12.93 -4.46
C GLY A 48 8.28 -12.11 -4.20
N LEU A 49 7.17 -12.48 -4.86
CA LEU A 49 5.87 -11.84 -4.62
C LEU A 49 5.44 -11.95 -3.16
N ARG A 50 5.52 -13.15 -2.58
CA ARG A 50 5.14 -13.38 -1.18
C ARG A 50 6.04 -12.60 -0.22
N MET A 51 7.34 -12.55 -0.45
CA MET A 51 8.27 -11.78 0.37
C MET A 51 7.93 -10.28 0.29
N LYS A 52 7.69 -9.75 -0.91
CA LYS A 52 7.39 -8.32 -1.09
C LYS A 52 6.04 -7.92 -0.47
N LEU A 53 5.02 -8.76 -0.62
CA LEU A 53 3.73 -8.55 0.04
C LEU A 53 3.87 -8.58 1.56
N ARG A 54 4.66 -9.50 2.12
CA ARG A 54 4.93 -9.54 3.57
C ARG A 54 5.61 -8.27 4.07
N GLU A 55 6.62 -7.78 3.36
CA GLU A 55 7.30 -6.52 3.68
C GLU A 55 6.32 -5.34 3.75
N ILE A 56 5.47 -5.21 2.72
CA ILE A 56 4.44 -4.15 2.67
C ILE A 56 3.42 -4.29 3.79
N ILE A 57 2.91 -5.50 4.01
CA ILE A 57 1.89 -5.78 5.02
C ILE A 57 2.45 -5.49 6.42
N SER A 58 3.65 -5.97 6.74
CA SER A 58 4.27 -5.72 8.05
C SER A 58 4.42 -4.23 8.33
N GLU A 59 4.90 -3.45 7.36
CA GLU A 59 5.09 -2.01 7.52
C GLU A 59 3.78 -1.24 7.84
N ILE A 60 2.64 -1.68 7.31
CA ILE A 60 1.36 -0.99 7.48
C ILE A 60 0.45 -1.62 8.53
N SER A 61 0.78 -2.80 9.07
CA SER A 61 -0.04 -3.49 10.08
C SER A 61 0.27 -3.07 11.51
N ASP A 62 1.42 -2.42 11.75
CA ASP A 62 1.83 -1.85 13.05
C ASP A 62 1.21 -0.47 13.30
#